data_AF-A0A7Z8QQQ9-F1
#
_entry.id   AF-A0A7Z8QQQ9-F1
#
_cell.length_a   1.000
_cell.length_b   1.000
_cell.length_c   1.000
_cell.angle_alpha   90.00
_cell.angle_beta   90.00
_cell.angle_gamma   90.00
#
_symmetry.space_group_name_H-M   'P 1'
#
loop_
_entity.id
_entity.type
_entity.pdbx_description
1 polymer ?
#
loop_
_entity_poly.entity_id
_entity_poly.type
_entity_poly.pdbx_seq_one_letter_code
_entity_poly.pdbx_strand_id
1 'polypeptide(L)'
;MSLGRIERIHDELFQFLENYMGKHNGFNFMPRQTNHYGRLDRGYWFPGNDKYLLIGFYSGHDSFNKTSNICFQAHLTAQSGRPLNTCSIQLSNTPNSEAYASKKPVIENIMKKLGGFEVSCINKYGLERRWNRYYSTNNYLQCIEEFVSKDKPVIDYIIEQANNPHLGFLEEVQTKQKISSIISRRVL
;
A
#
# COMPACT_ATOMS: atom_id res chain seq x y z
N MET A 1 1.35 -20.55 19.96
CA MET A 1 2.04 -19.32 20.42
C MET A 1 1.12 -18.14 20.17
N SER A 2 0.97 -17.21 21.10
CA SER A 2 0.18 -15.99 20.86
C SER A 2 0.94 -15.08 19.90
N LEU A 3 0.26 -14.54 18.88
CA LEU A 3 0.86 -13.56 17.99
C LEU A 3 1.19 -12.28 18.77
N GLY A 4 2.39 -11.75 18.52
CA GLY A 4 2.74 -10.40 18.92
C GLY A 4 1.80 -9.38 18.27
N ARG A 5 1.77 -8.16 18.82
CA ARG A 5 0.84 -7.12 18.36
C ARG A 5 0.98 -6.83 16.86
N ILE A 6 2.21 -6.81 16.34
CA ILE A 6 2.48 -6.45 14.95
C ILE A 6 2.04 -7.57 14.01
N GLU A 7 2.38 -8.80 14.35
CA GLU A 7 1.99 -10.00 13.60
C GLU A 7 0.46 -10.14 13.54
N ARG A 8 -0.23 -9.80 14.64
CA ARG A 8 -1.69 -9.76 14.68
C ARG A 8 -2.28 -8.74 13.71
N ILE A 9 -1.72 -7.52 13.65
CA ILE A 9 -2.17 -6.49 12.71
C ILE A 9 -1.98 -6.95 11.26
N HIS A 10 -0.84 -7.58 10.95
CA HIS A 10 -0.62 -8.19 9.64
C HIS A 10 -1.67 -9.25 9.32
N ASP A 11 -1.98 -10.15 10.26
CA ASP A 11 -2.94 -11.22 10.05
C ASP A 11 -4.37 -10.70 9.87
N GLU A 12 -4.82 -9.77 10.71
CA GLU A 12 -6.15 -9.17 10.62
C GLU A 12 -6.36 -8.40 9.30
N LEU A 13 -5.36 -7.63 8.86
CA LEU A 13 -5.41 -6.94 7.56
C LEU A 13 -5.42 -7.94 6.39
N PHE A 14 -4.65 -9.04 6.50
CA PHE A 14 -4.64 -10.07 5.47
C PHE A 14 -6.00 -10.76 5.37
N GLN A 15 -6.56 -11.20 6.50
CA GLN A 15 -7.90 -11.81 6.57
C GLN A 15 -8.98 -10.87 6.02
N PHE A 16 -8.92 -9.58 6.38
CA PHE A 16 -9.85 -8.59 5.85
C PHE A 16 -9.79 -8.53 4.32
N LEU A 17 -8.57 -8.39 3.75
CA LEU A 17 -8.38 -8.24 2.31
C LEU A 17 -8.67 -9.52 1.52
N GLU A 18 -8.36 -10.69 2.09
CA GLU A 18 -8.73 -11.99 1.53
C GLU A 18 -10.25 -12.15 1.46
N ASN A 19 -10.95 -11.84 2.55
CA ASN A 19 -12.42 -11.87 2.59
C ASN A 19 -13.04 -10.85 1.63
N TYR A 20 -12.44 -9.67 1.49
CA TYR A 20 -12.89 -8.65 0.54
C TYR A 20 -12.69 -9.14 -0.90
N MET A 21 -11.52 -9.69 -1.23
CA MET A 21 -11.24 -10.27 -2.54
C MET A 21 -12.24 -11.37 -2.93
N GLY A 22 -12.62 -12.24 -2.00
CA GLY A 22 -13.60 -13.30 -2.24
C GLY A 22 -15.02 -12.80 -2.56
N LYS A 23 -15.34 -11.53 -2.24
CA LYS A 23 -16.65 -10.91 -2.48
C LYS A 23 -16.66 -9.92 -3.64
N HIS A 24 -15.49 -9.52 -4.13
CA HIS A 24 -15.34 -8.44 -5.11
C HIS A 24 -14.45 -8.88 -6.27
N ASN A 25 -15.08 -9.25 -7.40
CA ASN A 25 -14.37 -9.65 -8.62
C ASN A 25 -13.44 -8.53 -9.11
N GLY A 26 -12.25 -8.90 -9.58
CA GLY A 26 -11.24 -7.96 -10.07
C GLY A 26 -10.46 -7.23 -8.96
N PHE A 27 -10.79 -7.43 -7.69
CA PHE A 27 -10.01 -6.91 -6.58
C PHE A 27 -8.72 -7.71 -6.39
N ASN A 28 -7.58 -7.03 -6.34
CA ASN A 28 -6.28 -7.64 -6.11
C ASN A 28 -5.45 -6.78 -5.16
N PHE A 29 -4.63 -7.44 -4.34
CA PHE A 29 -3.63 -6.81 -3.49
C PHE A 29 -2.33 -7.62 -3.51
N MET A 30 -1.22 -6.96 -3.23
CA MET A 30 0.10 -7.58 -3.28
C MET A 30 0.68 -7.76 -1.88
N PRO A 31 0.80 -8.99 -1.38
CA PRO A 31 1.47 -9.24 -0.12
C PRO A 31 3.00 -9.23 -0.26
N ARG A 32 3.73 -9.53 0.82
CA ARG A 32 5.20 -9.60 0.85
C ARG A 32 5.71 -10.67 -0.11
N GLN A 33 6.65 -10.28 -0.97
CA GLN A 33 7.16 -11.12 -2.05
C GLN A 33 8.30 -12.06 -1.65
N THR A 34 9.10 -11.66 -0.66
CA THR A 34 10.35 -12.33 -0.27
C THR A 34 10.38 -12.58 1.23
N ASN A 35 10.91 -13.72 1.65
CA ASN A 35 11.10 -14.07 3.06
C ASN A 35 12.42 -13.54 3.65
N HIS A 36 12.78 -12.29 3.33
CA HIS A 36 14.01 -11.69 3.85
C HIS A 36 13.94 -11.60 5.38
N TYR A 37 15.00 -12.04 6.08
CA TYR A 37 15.04 -12.16 7.55
C TYR A 37 13.93 -13.03 8.18
N GLY A 38 13.44 -14.06 7.48
CA GLY A 38 12.40 -14.96 8.01
C GLY A 38 11.09 -14.22 8.36
N ARG A 39 10.79 -13.12 7.68
CA ARG A 39 9.64 -12.25 7.98
C ARG A 39 8.30 -12.93 7.68
N LEU A 40 8.21 -13.69 6.59
CA LEU A 40 7.01 -14.47 6.29
C LEU A 40 6.80 -15.55 7.36
N ASP A 41 7.85 -16.25 7.77
CA ASP A 41 7.71 -17.32 8.78
C ASP A 41 7.31 -16.77 10.16
N ARG A 42 7.53 -15.47 10.39
CA ARG A 42 7.14 -14.75 11.61
C ARG A 42 5.78 -14.06 11.50
N GLY A 43 5.02 -14.22 10.42
CA GLY A 43 3.70 -13.59 10.31
C GLY A 43 3.66 -12.19 9.68
N TYR A 44 4.75 -11.72 9.05
CA TYR A 44 4.78 -10.41 8.40
C TYR A 44 4.31 -10.51 6.95
N TRP A 45 2.99 -10.57 6.75
CA TRP A 45 2.35 -10.80 5.45
C TRP A 45 2.50 -9.66 4.44
N PHE A 46 2.84 -8.46 4.90
CA PHE A 46 2.99 -7.28 4.06
C PHE A 46 4.41 -6.71 4.15
N PRO A 47 4.92 -6.03 3.09
CA PRO A 47 6.15 -5.25 3.17
C PRO A 47 6.14 -4.28 4.36
N GLY A 48 7.32 -4.04 4.95
CA GLY A 48 7.45 -3.28 6.20
C GLY A 48 8.25 -3.99 7.28
N ASN A 49 8.10 -3.53 8.52
CA ASN A 49 8.77 -4.01 9.71
C ASN A 49 7.93 -3.69 10.96
N ASP A 50 8.54 -3.76 12.14
CA ASP A 50 7.87 -3.59 13.43
C ASP A 50 7.29 -2.18 13.65
N LYS A 51 7.65 -1.22 12.79
CA LYS A 51 7.22 0.18 12.85
C LYS A 51 6.15 0.54 11.83
N TYR A 52 6.04 -0.20 10.72
CA TYR A 52 5.08 0.10 9.66
C TYR A 52 4.86 -1.10 8.74
N LEU A 53 3.73 -1.10 8.04
CA LEU A 53 3.48 -1.96 6.89
C LEU A 53 2.94 -1.17 5.70
N LEU A 54 3.07 -1.76 4.51
CA LEU A 54 2.60 -1.22 3.23
C LEU A 54 1.80 -2.27 2.48
N ILE A 55 0.68 -1.89 1.88
CA ILE A 55 -0.16 -2.75 1.05
C ILE A 55 -0.28 -2.13 -0.35
N GLY A 56 0.20 -2.85 -1.35
CA GLY A 56 0.11 -2.44 -2.75
C GLY A 56 -1.16 -2.99 -3.40
N PHE A 57 -1.81 -2.16 -4.20
CA PHE A 57 -3.01 -2.50 -4.99
C PHE A 57 -2.82 -2.31 -6.50
N TYR A 58 -1.67 -1.74 -6.87
CA TYR A 58 -1.34 -1.33 -8.23
C TYR A 58 0.08 -1.80 -8.56
N SER A 59 0.33 -2.06 -9.84
CA SER A 59 1.67 -2.25 -10.36
C SER A 59 2.42 -0.91 -10.44
N GLY A 60 3.70 -0.95 -10.76
CA GLY A 60 4.55 0.23 -10.80
C GLY A 60 5.22 0.54 -9.47
N HIS A 61 6.49 0.91 -9.57
CA HIS A 61 7.32 1.33 -8.45
C HIS A 61 8.08 2.61 -8.77
N ASP A 62 8.39 3.36 -7.73
CA ASP A 62 9.39 4.42 -7.76
C ASP A 62 10.77 3.78 -7.96
N SER A 63 11.42 4.02 -9.09
CA SER A 63 12.66 3.34 -9.45
C SER A 63 13.85 3.70 -8.54
N PHE A 64 13.77 4.82 -7.82
CA PHE A 64 14.84 5.23 -6.89
C PHE A 64 14.83 4.37 -5.62
N ASN A 65 13.65 4.13 -5.04
CA ASN A 65 13.50 3.45 -3.75
C ASN A 65 12.75 2.12 -3.81
N LYS A 66 12.40 1.65 -5.01
CA LYS A 66 11.58 0.44 -5.29
C LYS A 66 10.28 0.37 -4.48
N THR A 67 9.79 1.52 -4.03
CA THR A 67 8.55 1.65 -3.26
C THR A 67 7.39 1.70 -4.26
N SER A 68 6.27 1.04 -3.98
CA SER A 68 5.07 1.17 -4.82
C SER A 68 4.72 2.64 -5.03
N ASN A 69 4.31 3.01 -6.25
CA ASN A 69 3.92 4.39 -6.52
C ASN A 69 2.66 4.80 -5.75
N ILE A 70 1.77 3.83 -5.47
CA ILE A 70 0.55 4.00 -4.69
C ILE A 70 0.45 2.84 -3.71
N CYS A 71 0.33 3.15 -2.41
CA CYS A 71 0.08 2.13 -1.39
C CYS A 71 -0.74 2.65 -0.22
N PHE A 72 -1.48 1.74 0.41
CA PHE A 72 -1.98 1.95 1.76
C PHE A 72 -0.83 1.71 2.75
N GLN A 73 -0.63 2.60 3.69
CA GLN A 73 0.41 2.51 4.71
C GLN A 73 -0.22 2.57 6.11
N ALA A 74 0.22 1.69 7.00
CA ALA A 74 -0.09 1.77 8.43
C ALA A 74 1.22 1.91 9.23
N HIS A 75 1.31 2.96 10.05
CA HIS A 75 2.40 3.17 10.99
C HIS A 75 2.03 2.56 12.35
N LEU A 76 2.75 1.53 12.76
CA LEU A 76 2.40 0.66 13.88
C LEU A 76 3.00 1.12 15.21
N THR A 77 3.84 2.15 15.16
CA THR A 77 4.40 2.87 16.31
C THR A 77 4.00 4.34 16.24
N ALA A 78 3.86 4.99 17.39
CA ALA A 78 3.69 6.44 17.43
C ALA A 78 4.87 7.15 16.73
N GLN A 79 4.57 8.25 16.05
CA GLN A 79 5.57 9.15 15.47
C GLN A 79 5.45 10.52 16.11
N SER A 80 6.47 11.37 15.94
CA SER A 80 6.38 12.74 16.44
C SER A 80 5.15 13.44 15.84
N GLY A 81 4.24 13.88 16.71
CA GLY A 81 2.96 14.50 16.32
C GLY A 81 1.90 13.55 15.74
N ARG A 82 2.10 12.22 15.75
CA ARG A 82 1.11 11.26 15.24
C ARG A 82 0.88 10.08 16.18
N PRO A 83 -0.39 9.73 16.44
CA PRO A 83 -0.74 8.63 17.32
C PRO A 83 -0.30 7.26 16.76
N LEU A 84 -0.46 6.25 17.60
CA LEU A 84 -0.26 4.85 17.21
C LEU A 84 -1.25 4.46 16.10
N ASN A 85 -0.83 3.59 15.18
CA ASN A 85 -1.67 3.04 14.10
C ASN A 85 -2.19 4.08 13.09
N THR A 86 -1.48 5.20 12.92
CA THR A 86 -1.83 6.16 11.87
C THR A 86 -1.74 5.50 10.49
N CYS A 87 -2.83 5.58 9.74
CA CYS A 87 -2.93 5.05 8.39
C CYS A 87 -2.97 6.17 7.36
N SER A 88 -2.49 5.90 6.15
CA SER A 88 -2.52 6.86 5.05
C SER A 88 -2.52 6.18 3.68
N ILE A 89 -2.97 6.92 2.67
CA ILE A 89 -2.58 6.67 1.29
C ILE A 89 -1.23 7.35 1.08
N GLN A 90 -0.22 6.59 0.68
CA GLN A 90 1.08 7.12 0.27
C GLN A 90 1.19 7.08 -1.25
N LEU A 91 1.57 8.22 -1.82
CA LEU A 91 1.96 8.37 -3.22
C LEU A 91 3.46 8.64 -3.29
N SER A 92 4.19 7.93 -4.15
CA SER A 92 5.62 8.14 -4.39
C SER A 92 5.88 8.32 -5.86
N ASN A 93 6.58 9.38 -6.24
CA ASN A 93 7.06 9.60 -7.60
C ASN A 93 8.29 10.49 -7.58
N THR A 94 9.49 9.90 -7.54
CA THR A 94 10.74 10.64 -7.45
C THR A 94 11.05 11.39 -8.74
N PRO A 95 11.24 12.73 -8.69
CA PRO A 95 11.68 13.52 -9.84
C PRO A 95 12.97 12.98 -10.45
N ASN A 96 13.07 13.05 -11.78
CA ASN A 96 14.19 12.54 -12.58
C ASN A 96 14.37 11.01 -12.56
N SER A 97 13.38 10.25 -12.07
CA SER A 97 13.32 8.81 -12.32
C SER A 97 12.85 8.52 -13.75
N GLU A 98 13.26 7.37 -14.30
CA GLU A 98 12.99 6.92 -15.68
C GLU A 98 11.53 7.07 -16.11
N ALA A 99 10.57 6.77 -15.22
CA ALA A 99 9.14 6.86 -15.51
C ALA A 99 8.44 8.04 -14.81
N TYR A 100 9.19 9.02 -14.28
CA TYR A 100 8.64 10.16 -13.55
C TYR A 100 7.60 10.92 -14.37
N ALA A 101 7.97 11.30 -15.60
CA ALA A 101 7.18 12.15 -16.46
C ALA A 101 5.84 11.49 -16.85
N SER A 102 5.85 10.18 -17.12
CA SER A 102 4.62 9.46 -17.46
C SER A 102 3.71 9.29 -16.24
N LYS A 103 4.26 9.08 -15.04
CA LYS A 103 3.47 8.83 -13.82
C LYS A 103 2.94 10.10 -13.18
N LYS A 104 3.64 11.24 -13.35
CA LYS A 104 3.32 12.52 -12.72
C LYS A 104 1.85 12.94 -12.93
N PRO A 105 1.29 12.94 -14.16
CA PRO A 105 -0.12 13.34 -14.36
C PRO A 105 -1.12 12.44 -13.61
N VAL A 106 -0.83 11.14 -13.51
CA VAL A 106 -1.68 10.18 -12.81
C VAL A 106 -1.68 10.47 -11.30
N ILE A 107 -0.50 10.66 -10.72
CA ILE A 107 -0.32 10.99 -9.31
C ILE A 107 -0.97 12.33 -8.96
N GLU A 108 -0.80 13.35 -9.80
CA GLU A 108 -1.43 14.66 -9.62
C GLU A 108 -2.95 14.60 -9.72
N ASN A 109 -3.49 13.78 -10.63
CA ASN A 109 -4.94 13.59 -10.74
C ASN A 109 -5.50 12.89 -9.49
N ILE A 110 -4.81 11.88 -8.95
CA ILE A 110 -5.19 11.24 -7.67
C ILE A 110 -5.21 12.27 -6.54
N MET A 111 -4.13 13.05 -6.39
CA MET A 111 -4.06 14.09 -5.36
C MET A 111 -5.19 15.10 -5.48
N LYS A 112 -5.49 15.56 -6.70
CA LYS A 112 -6.56 16.51 -6.97
C LYS A 112 -7.95 15.94 -6.66
N LYS A 113 -8.21 14.68 -7.03
CA LYS A 113 -9.53 14.06 -6.87
C LYS A 113 -9.85 13.66 -5.44
N LEU A 114 -8.87 13.16 -4.71
CA LEU A 114 -9.05 12.71 -3.34
C LEU A 114 -8.81 13.83 -2.30
N GLY A 115 -7.99 14.84 -2.62
CA GLY A 115 -7.65 15.94 -1.70
C GLY A 115 -6.84 15.49 -0.48
N GLY A 116 -6.47 16.43 0.39
CA GLY A 116 -5.89 16.14 1.72
C GLY A 116 -4.48 15.51 1.71
N PHE A 117 -3.75 15.60 0.61
CA PHE A 117 -2.36 15.14 0.53
C PHE A 117 -1.40 16.21 1.04
N GLU A 118 -0.48 15.79 1.90
CA GLU A 118 0.64 16.60 2.40
C GLU A 118 1.96 16.04 1.88
N VAL A 119 2.93 16.91 1.60
CA VAL A 119 4.29 16.50 1.24
C VAL A 119 4.94 15.80 2.44
N SER A 120 5.29 14.52 2.27
CA SER A 120 5.94 13.72 3.32
C SER A 120 7.43 13.51 3.06
N CYS A 121 7.91 13.76 1.84
CA CYS A 121 9.33 13.71 1.54
C CYS A 121 9.72 14.62 0.37
N ILE A 122 10.82 15.35 0.58
CA ILE A 122 11.50 16.19 -0.40
C ILE A 122 12.89 15.58 -0.64
N ASN A 123 13.38 15.62 -1.88
CA ASN A 123 14.72 15.15 -2.21
C ASN A 123 15.80 16.21 -1.87
N LYS A 124 17.08 15.86 -2.05
CA LYS A 124 18.21 16.77 -1.75
C LYS A 124 18.24 18.06 -2.59
N TYR A 125 17.41 18.15 -3.64
CA TYR A 125 17.30 19.29 -4.54
C TYR A 125 16.06 20.14 -4.27
N GLY A 126 15.33 19.90 -3.17
CA GLY A 126 14.12 20.65 -2.84
C GLY A 126 12.88 20.21 -3.62
N LEU A 127 12.93 19.09 -4.36
CA LEU A 127 11.79 18.61 -5.13
C LEU A 127 11.00 17.55 -4.36
N GLU A 128 9.68 17.72 -4.33
CA GLU A 128 8.74 16.78 -3.72
C GLU A 128 8.79 15.42 -4.44
N ARG A 129 8.74 14.35 -3.65
CA ARG A 129 8.75 12.97 -4.18
C ARG A 129 7.75 12.04 -3.53
N ARG A 130 7.17 12.44 -2.39
CA ARG A 130 6.22 11.61 -1.66
C ARG A 130 5.18 12.47 -0.98
N TRP A 131 3.94 12.01 -1.03
CA TRP A 131 2.79 12.65 -0.44
C TRP A 131 1.96 11.63 0.32
N ASN A 132 1.41 12.05 1.44
CA ASN A 132 0.55 11.21 2.25
C ASN A 132 -0.78 11.93 2.51
N ARG A 133 -1.88 11.20 2.37
CA ARG A 133 -3.20 11.62 2.88
C ARG A 133 -3.57 10.70 4.04
N TYR A 134 -3.78 11.27 5.21
CA TYR A 134 -4.05 10.50 6.44
C TYR A 134 -5.53 10.26 6.64
N TYR A 135 -5.86 9.09 7.18
CA TYR A 135 -7.20 8.80 7.70
C TYR A 135 -7.37 9.45 9.07
N SER A 136 -8.60 9.85 9.40
CA SER A 136 -8.93 10.52 10.67
C SER A 136 -8.98 9.57 11.87
N THR A 137 -9.22 8.28 11.63
CA THR A 137 -9.23 7.22 12.64
C THR A 137 -7.87 6.52 12.73
N ASN A 138 -7.57 5.97 13.91
CA ASN A 138 -6.38 5.13 14.15
C ASN A 138 -6.72 3.64 14.17
N ASN A 139 -7.97 3.28 13.86
CA ASN A 139 -8.36 1.89 13.68
C ASN A 139 -7.98 1.46 12.25
N TYR A 140 -6.90 0.70 12.11
CA TYR A 140 -6.41 0.27 10.79
C TYR A 140 -7.41 -0.56 9.98
N LEU A 141 -8.33 -1.28 10.64
CA LEU A 141 -9.40 -2.01 9.94
C LEU A 141 -10.42 -1.05 9.33
N GLN A 142 -10.82 -0.02 10.07
CA GLN A 142 -11.69 1.04 9.53
C GLN A 142 -10.99 1.81 8.40
N CYS A 143 -9.70 2.10 8.55
CA CYS A 143 -8.93 2.78 7.51
C CYS A 143 -8.85 1.96 6.22
N ILE A 144 -8.56 0.65 6.30
CA ILE A 144 -8.47 -0.18 5.10
C ILE A 144 -9.85 -0.40 4.48
N GLU A 145 -10.91 -0.51 5.30
CA GLU A 145 -12.28 -0.58 4.83
C GLU A 145 -12.68 0.69 4.06
N GLU A 146 -12.38 1.86 4.61
CA GLU A 146 -12.60 3.14 3.94
C GLU A 146 -11.79 3.24 2.63
N PHE A 147 -10.52 2.83 2.66
CA PHE A 147 -9.69 2.78 1.47
C PHE A 147 -10.31 1.93 0.37
N VAL A 148 -10.65 0.67 0.63
CA VAL A 148 -11.13 -0.24 -0.42
C VAL A 148 -12.54 0.11 -0.90
N SER A 149 -13.39 0.68 -0.04
CA SER A 149 -14.78 0.99 -0.38
C SER A 149 -14.98 2.38 -1.00
N LYS A 150 -14.12 3.36 -0.70
CA LYS A 150 -14.29 4.74 -1.16
C LYS A 150 -13.14 5.24 -2.02
N ASP A 151 -11.90 5.10 -1.55
CA ASP A 151 -10.75 5.73 -2.20
C ASP A 151 -10.26 4.92 -3.40
N LYS A 152 -10.17 3.59 -3.25
CA LYS A 152 -9.69 2.68 -4.28
C LYS A 152 -10.53 2.77 -5.55
N PRO A 153 -11.88 2.80 -5.54
CA PRO A 153 -12.67 2.98 -6.77
C PRO A 153 -12.35 4.27 -7.54
N VAL A 154 -12.04 5.37 -6.83
CA VAL A 154 -11.63 6.63 -7.47
C VAL A 154 -10.26 6.49 -8.11
N ILE A 155 -9.32 5.83 -7.43
CA ILE A 155 -7.98 5.58 -7.98
C ILE A 155 -8.05 4.61 -9.15
N ASP A 156 -8.84 3.53 -9.06
CA ASP A 156 -9.08 2.55 -10.12
C ASP A 156 -9.55 3.25 -11.40
N TYR A 157 -10.57 4.13 -11.28
CA TYR A 157 -11.04 4.93 -12.41
C TYR A 157 -9.92 5.78 -13.03
N ILE A 158 -9.10 6.45 -12.21
CA ILE A 158 -7.99 7.27 -12.71
C ILE A 158 -6.92 6.42 -13.42
N ILE A 159 -6.62 5.23 -12.87
CA ILE A 159 -5.64 4.30 -13.45
C ILE A 159 -6.13 3.77 -14.80
N GLU A 160 -7.41 3.37 -14.87
CA GLU A 160 -8.04 2.90 -16.10
C GLU A 160 -8.04 3.97 -17.18
N GLN A 161 -8.45 5.20 -16.86
CA GLN A 161 -8.47 6.30 -17.83
C GLN A 161 -7.07 6.72 -18.28
N ALA A 162 -6.07 6.60 -17.41
CA ALA A 162 -4.70 6.99 -17.74
C ALA A 162 -4.02 6.03 -18.72
N ASN A 163 -4.41 4.75 -18.73
CA ASN A 163 -3.80 3.68 -19.52
C ASN A 163 -2.26 3.76 -19.53
N ASN A 164 -1.67 3.90 -18.34
CA ASN A 164 -0.26 4.26 -18.21
C ASN A 164 0.66 3.02 -18.29
N PRO A 165 1.70 3.02 -19.13
CA PRO A 165 2.57 1.85 -19.31
C PRO A 165 3.43 1.51 -18.08
N HIS A 166 3.56 2.43 -17.12
CA HIS A 166 4.44 2.25 -15.96
C HIS A 166 3.71 2.16 -14.62
N LEU A 167 2.38 2.29 -14.62
CA LEU A 167 1.53 2.32 -13.42
C LEU A 167 0.14 1.82 -13.80
N GLY A 168 -0.23 0.64 -13.32
CA GLY A 168 -1.48 -0.01 -13.71
C GLY A 168 -2.03 -0.94 -12.64
N PHE A 169 -2.89 -1.86 -13.03
CA PHE A 169 -3.41 -2.90 -12.14
C PHE A 169 -2.36 -3.98 -11.88
N LEU A 170 -2.58 -4.76 -10.81
CA LEU A 170 -1.77 -5.94 -10.51
C LEU A 170 -2.17 -7.12 -11.38
N GLU A 171 -1.20 -7.96 -11.74
CA GLU A 171 -1.44 -9.20 -12.47
C GLU A 171 -2.09 -10.27 -11.57
N GLU A 172 -3.30 -10.69 -11.91
CA GLU A 172 -4.14 -11.58 -11.10
C GLU A 172 -3.48 -12.94 -10.81
N VAL A 173 -2.80 -13.52 -11.81
CA VAL A 173 -2.12 -14.81 -11.64
C VAL A 173 -1.00 -14.69 -10.60
N GLN A 174 -0.23 -13.59 -10.66
CA GLN A 174 0.87 -13.36 -9.75
C GLN A 174 0.38 -13.10 -8.32
N THR A 175 -0.68 -12.28 -8.16
CA THR A 175 -1.25 -11.98 -6.84
C THR A 175 -1.82 -13.22 -6.18
N LYS A 176 -2.60 -14.02 -6.91
CA LYS A 176 -3.18 -15.28 -6.39
C LYS A 176 -2.11 -16.25 -5.91
N GLN A 177 -1.05 -16.47 -6.68
CA GLN A 177 0.06 -17.33 -6.26
C GLN A 177 0.69 -16.87 -4.93
N LYS A 178 0.86 -15.56 -4.76
CA LYS A 178 1.46 -14.99 -3.55
C LYS A 178 0.52 -15.04 -2.34
N ILE A 179 -0.77 -14.86 -2.56
CA ILE A 179 -1.80 -15.01 -1.53
C ILE A 179 -1.87 -16.48 -1.08
N SER A 180 -1.97 -17.45 -2.00
CA SER A 180 -1.98 -18.88 -1.68
C SER A 180 -0.75 -19.30 -0.87
N SER A 181 0.43 -18.80 -1.24
CA SER A 181 1.68 -19.02 -0.51
C SER A 181 1.59 -18.56 0.96
N ILE A 182 0.90 -17.45 1.25
CA ILE A 182 0.68 -17.00 2.63
C ILE A 182 -0.36 -17.86 3.34
N ILE A 183 -1.48 -18.18 2.68
CA ILE A 183 -2.51 -19.06 3.24
C ILE A 183 -1.89 -20.37 3.72
N SER A 184 -1.05 -21.01 2.88
CA SER A 184 -0.37 -22.26 3.25
C SER A 184 0.55 -22.12 4.47
N ARG A 185 1.10 -20.93 4.73
CA ARG A 185 1.95 -20.68 5.92
C ARG A 185 1.15 -20.42 7.18
N ARG A 186 -0.09 -19.93 7.06
CA ARG A 186 -0.96 -19.64 8.20
C ARG A 186 -1.59 -20.88 8.83
N VAL A 187 -1.61 -21.99 8.09
CA VAL A 187 -2.18 -23.28 8.51
C VAL A 187 -1.17 -24.15 9.27
N LEU A 188 0.11 -23.77 9.25
CA LEU A 188 1.22 -24.44 9.94
C LEU A 188 1.49 -23.80 11.31
#